data_AF-A0A3M1ZDL6-F1
#
_entry.id   AF-A0A3M1ZDL6-F1
#
_cell.length_a   1.000
_cell.length_b   1.000
_cell.length_c   1.000
_cell.angle_alpha   90.00
_cell.angle_beta   90.00
_cell.angle_gamma   90.00
#
_symmetry.space_group_name_H-M   'P 1'
#
loop_
_entity.id
_entity.type
_entity.pdbx_description
1 polymer ?
#
loop_
_entity_poly.entity_id
_entity_poly.type
_entity_poly.pdbx_seq_one_letter_code
_entity_poly.pdbx_strand_id
1 'polypeptide(L)' 'MDVERISAEEARARAKGCGALLVCAYEDEKKCDALRLEGALTLKEFRERAPALDKAREIVFYCA' A
#
# COMPACT_ATOMS: atom_id res chain seq x y z
N MET A 1 6.94 -2.79 18.37
CA MET A 1 7.29 -2.23 17.04
C MET A 1 6.15 -1.32 16.66
N ASP A 2 6.40 -0.03 16.60
CA ASP A 2 5.41 0.97 16.20
C ASP A 2 5.51 1.17 14.68
N VAL A 3 4.38 1.21 14.00
CA VAL A 3 4.33 1.47 12.55
C VAL A 3 4.06 2.95 12.37
N GLU A 4 4.97 3.65 11.71
CA GLU A 4 4.81 5.08 11.44
C GLU A 4 3.53 5.33 10.65
N ARG A 5 2.67 6.21 11.18
CA ARG A 5 1.45 6.64 10.49
C ARG A 5 1.72 7.96 9.80
N ILE A 6 1.43 7.98 8.50
CA ILE A 6 1.51 9.18 7.67
C ILE A 6 0.12 9.60 7.21
N SER A 7 -0.03 10.84 6.78
CA SER A 7 -1.28 11.31 6.18
C SER A 7 -1.49 10.70 4.79
N ALA A 8 -2.76 10.66 4.34
CA ALA A 8 -3.08 10.19 3.00
C ALA A 8 -2.42 11.04 1.89
N GLU A 9 -2.29 12.35 2.13
CA GLU A 9 -1.58 13.27 1.23
C GLU A 9 -0.10 12.92 1.11
N GLU A 10 0.54 12.63 2.25
CA GLU A 10 1.96 12.27 2.27
C GLU A 10 2.20 10.88 1.63
N ALA A 11 1.34 9.89 1.90
CA ALA A 11 1.37 8.60 1.24
C ALA A 11 1.28 8.73 -0.29
N ARG A 12 0.38 9.59 -0.79
CA ARG A 12 0.24 9.86 -2.22
C ARG A 12 1.48 10.55 -2.80
N ALA A 13 2.06 11.52 -2.10
CA ALA A 13 3.28 12.19 -2.53
C ALA A 13 4.46 11.23 -2.63
N ARG A 14 4.64 10.35 -1.62
CA ARG A 14 5.69 9.32 -1.60
C ARG A 14 5.51 8.27 -2.69
N ALA A 15 4.27 7.85 -2.96
CA ALA A 15 3.97 6.93 -4.05
C ALA A 15 4.31 7.52 -5.42
N LYS A 16 4.02 8.81 -5.63
CA LYS A 16 4.30 9.51 -6.91
C LYS A 16 5.76 9.90 -7.09
N GLY A 17 6.45 10.28 -6.02
CA GLY A 17 7.82 10.77 -6.08
C GLY A 17 8.86 9.66 -5.89
N CYS A 18 8.86 9.03 -4.72
CA CYS A 18 9.89 8.08 -4.29
C CYS A 18 9.58 6.63 -4.67
N GLY A 19 8.44 6.38 -5.33
CA GLY A 19 8.04 5.04 -5.77
C GLY A 19 7.56 4.11 -4.65
N ALA A 20 7.11 4.67 -3.52
CA ALA A 20 6.51 3.89 -2.44
C ALA A 20 5.33 3.06 -2.98
N LEU A 21 5.19 1.83 -2.48
CA LEU A 21 4.08 0.95 -2.83
C LEU A 21 2.90 1.19 -1.90
N LEU A 22 1.76 1.55 -2.49
CA LEU A 22 0.49 1.61 -1.76
C LEU A 22 -0.14 0.22 -1.73
N VAL A 23 -0.53 -0.23 -0.54
CA VAL A 23 -1.21 -1.52 -0.34
C VAL A 23 -2.54 -1.28 0.36
N CYS A 24 -3.61 -1.66 -0.33
CA CYS A 24 -4.95 -1.71 0.23
C CYS A 24 -5.04 -2.88 1.22
N ALA A 25 -5.10 -2.56 2.51
CA ALA A 25 -4.99 -3.52 3.60
C ALA A 25 -6.34 -4.01 4.14
N TYR A 26 -7.46 -3.71 3.46
CA TYR A 26 -8.75 -4.33 3.81
C TYR A 26 -8.68 -5.83 3.53
N GLU A 27 -9.24 -6.62 4.45
CA GLU A 27 -9.40 -8.07 4.25
C GLU A 27 -10.41 -8.38 3.14
N ASP A 28 -11.37 -7.48 2.91
CA ASP A 28 -12.37 -7.60 1.87
C ASP A 28 -11.83 -7.04 0.54
N GLU A 29 -11.51 -7.94 -0.39
CA GLU A 29 -11.06 -7.58 -1.74
C GLU A 29 -12.05 -6.69 -2.47
N LYS A 30 -13.38 -6.85 -2.27
CA LYS A 30 -14.39 -6.01 -2.94
C LYS A 30 -14.35 -4.57 -2.45
N LYS A 31 -14.06 -4.36 -1.16
CA LYS A 31 -13.84 -3.01 -0.62
C LYS A 31 -12.57 -2.41 -1.21
N CYS A 32 -11.52 -3.21 -1.34
CA CYS A 32 -10.31 -2.76 -2.00
C CYS A 32 -10.56 -2.39 -3.46
N ASP A 33 -11.27 -3.18 -4.26
CA ASP A 33 -11.61 -2.86 -5.64
C ASP A 33 -12.41 -1.55 -5.76
N ALA A 34 -13.38 -1.32 -4.87
CA ALA A 34 -14.20 -0.11 -4.89
C ALA A 34 -13.47 1.16 -4.42
N LEU A 35 -12.52 1.03 -3.48
CA LEU A 35 -11.82 2.14 -2.82
C LEU A 35 -10.35 2.23 -3.21
N ARG A 36 -9.91 1.47 -4.23
CA ARG A 36 -8.49 1.35 -4.57
C ARG A 36 -7.94 2.69 -5.00
N LEU A 37 -6.86 3.12 -4.35
CA LEU A 37 -6.08 4.25 -4.83
C LEU A 37 -5.38 3.85 -6.14
N GLU A 38 -5.26 4.79 -7.08
CA GLU A 38 -4.59 4.54 -8.35
C GLU A 38 -3.15 4.03 -8.13
N GLY A 39 -2.82 2.89 -8.75
CA GLY A 39 -1.52 2.24 -8.59
C GLY A 39 -1.33 1.42 -7.31
N ALA A 40 -2.35 1.32 -6.44
CA ALA A 40 -2.29 0.49 -5.25
C ALA A 40 -2.48 -1.01 -5.55
N LEU A 41 -1.78 -1.84 -4.79
CA LEU A 41 -1.96 -3.29 -4.80
C LEU A 41 -3.02 -3.70 -3.77
N THR A 42 -3.78 -4.74 -4.06
CA THR A 42 -4.58 -5.41 -3.03
C THR A 42 -3.67 -6.15 -2.04
N LEU A 43 -4.17 -6.43 -0.83
CA LEU A 43 -3.44 -7.22 0.15
C LEU A 43 -3.02 -8.60 -0.39
N LYS A 44 -3.86 -9.20 -1.25
CA LYS A 44 -3.58 -10.47 -1.91
C LYS A 44 -2.42 -10.35 -2.89
N GLU A 45 -2.48 -9.40 -3.82
CA GLU A 45 -1.39 -9.13 -4.77
C GLU A 45 -0.09 -8.81 -4.05
N PHE A 46 -0.15 -8.04 -2.94
CA PHE A 46 1.01 -7.76 -2.12
C PHE A 46 1.60 -9.05 -1.53
N ARG A 47 0.80 -9.95 -0.96
CA ARG A 47 1.28 -11.23 -0.39
C ARG A 47 1.92 -12.12 -1.45
N GLU A 48 1.38 -12.16 -2.66
CA GLU A 48 1.96 -12.91 -3.78
C GLU A 48 3.31 -12.33 -4.23
N ARG A 49 3.46 -11.00 -4.18
CA ARG A 49 4.69 -10.30 -4.60
C ARG A 49 5.70 -10.12 -3.47
N ALA A 50 5.28 -10.21 -2.21
CA ALA A 50 6.10 -9.98 -1.02
C ALA A 50 7.44 -10.76 -1.02
N PRO A 51 7.51 -12.02 -1.47
CA PRO A 51 8.79 -12.75 -1.55
C PRO A 51 9.79 -12.16 -2.55
N ALA A 52 9.29 -11.45 -3.57
CA ALA A 52 10.08 -10.86 -4.65
C ALA A 52 10.27 -9.34 -4.50
N LEU A 53 9.66 -8.72 -3.49
CA LEU A 53 9.78 -7.28 -3.26
C LEU A 53 11.11 -6.94 -2.59
N ASP A 54 11.73 -5.87 -3.09
CA ASP A 54 12.94 -5.33 -2.50
C ASP A 54 12.65 -4.73 -1.12
N LYS A 55 13.48 -5.06 -0.12
CA LYS A 55 13.28 -4.66 1.28
C LYS A 55 13.63 -3.18 1.54
N ALA A 56 14.31 -2.50 0.62
CA ALA A 56 14.57 -1.07 0.72
C ALA A 56 13.39 -0.23 0.22
N ARG A 57 12.40 -0.86 -0.44
CA ARG A 57 11.23 -0.17 -0.94
C ARG A 57 10.23 0.10 0.19
N GLU A 58 9.85 1.37 0.33
CA GLU A 58 8.81 1.77 1.27
C GLU A 58 7.45 1.19 0.84
N ILE A 59 6.73 0.60 1.80
CA ILE A 59 5.40 0.03 1.61
C ILE A 59 4.46 0.73 2.59
N VAL A 60 3.42 1.36 2.07
CA VAL A 60 2.40 2.04 2.86
C VAL A 60 1.12 1.24 2.81
N PHE A 61 0.72 0.71 3.96
CA PHE A 61 -0.56 0.04 4.11
C PHE A 61 -1.63 1.06 4.49
N TYR A 62 -2.79 0.97 3.83
CA TYR A 62 -3.94 1.79 4.18
C TYR A 62 -5.21 0.95 4.35
N CYS A 63 -5.97 1.28 5.37
CA CYS A 63 -7.31 0.79 5.66
C CYS A 63 -8.09 1.90 6.38
N ALA A 64 -9.38 1.70 6.61
CA ALA A 64 -10.20 2.55 7.47
C ALA A 64 -10.70 1.75 8.68
#